data_AF-A0A3C1S2B7-F1
#
_entry.id   AF-A0A3C1S2B7-F1
#
_cell.length_a   1.000
_cell.length_b   1.000
_cell.length_c   1.000
_cell.angle_alpha   90.00
_cell.angle_beta   90.00
_cell.angle_gamma   90.00
#
_symmetry.space_group_name_H-M   'P 1'
#
loop_
_entity.id
_entity.type
_entity.pdbx_description
1 polymer ?
#
loop_
_entity_poly.entity_id
_entity_poly.type
_entity_poly.pdbx_seq_one_letter_code
_entity_poly.pdbx_strand_id
1 'polypeptide(L)'
;MDLHKKIQKCGSRICCTCPYLEETNFFHSSTNGKKYFPGTNGENFLNCKSENIIYLMRCKLCGFQYIGETKNRLHIRFNSHRNRIKSNTSGQLVHKHFQENCHGLANCIIVPIEKIVLSESDERIFTSEVEKTKAMDKIRFEREKFWISTLQTAYPFGLNCRVKGVGDFNPSQGVFQHFGGRRRRKRKHKKRKPKRLRTKHDFSLDFVIDKHRELANKPGYIHFFKTFLYSVPRVDLQILLQGVENSPFEIDVRLKDLIKMIANLRLFRPVEINKSNDRDFYHLNFRDKGLDFINISAILRNKEVMNKIPIYFNDKEPPIIGYK
;
A
#
# COMPACT_ATOMS: atom_id res chain seq x y z
N MET A 1 28.84 -0.43 -20.42
CA MET A 1 28.41 -1.68 -19.75
C MET A 1 26.90 -1.62 -19.56
N ASP A 2 26.14 -2.27 -20.45
CA ASP A 2 24.69 -2.35 -20.33
C ASP A 2 24.32 -3.16 -19.08
N LEU A 3 23.76 -2.47 -18.10
CA LEU A 3 23.27 -3.06 -16.86
C LEU A 3 22.17 -4.08 -17.22
N HIS A 4 22.50 -5.37 -17.17
CA HIS A 4 21.57 -6.45 -17.50
C HIS A 4 20.22 -6.23 -16.83
N LYS A 5 19.17 -6.08 -17.65
CA LYS A 5 17.84 -5.76 -17.15
C LYS A 5 17.30 -6.94 -16.34
N LYS A 6 16.80 -6.68 -15.14
CA LYS A 6 16.17 -7.70 -14.28
C LYS A 6 14.84 -8.22 -14.83
N ILE A 7 14.21 -7.51 -15.77
CA ILE A 7 13.00 -7.95 -16.46
C ILE A 7 13.29 -7.95 -17.95
N GLN A 8 13.05 -9.09 -18.59
CA GLN A 8 13.32 -9.31 -20.01
C GLN A 8 12.16 -10.03 -20.70
N LYS A 9 12.03 -9.85 -22.01
CA LYS A 9 11.11 -10.65 -22.83
C LYS A 9 11.67 -12.06 -23.00
N CYS A 10 10.80 -13.04 -23.27
CA CYS A 10 11.24 -14.44 -23.42
C CYS A 10 11.83 -14.79 -24.79
N GLY A 11 12.02 -13.82 -25.69
CA GLY A 11 12.54 -14.00 -27.05
C GLY A 11 11.58 -14.66 -28.06
N SER A 12 10.49 -15.27 -27.60
CA SER A 12 9.51 -15.91 -28.50
C SER A 12 8.69 -14.89 -29.28
N ARG A 13 8.73 -14.98 -30.62
CA ARG A 13 7.99 -14.12 -31.56
C ARG A 13 6.47 -14.30 -31.46
N ILE A 14 6.00 -15.48 -31.05
CA ILE A 14 4.57 -15.80 -30.93
C ILE A 14 4.02 -15.53 -29.51
N CYS A 15 4.83 -15.00 -28.59
CA CYS A 15 4.38 -14.78 -27.23
C CYS A 15 3.42 -13.59 -27.14
N CYS A 16 2.14 -13.86 -26.87
CA CYS A 16 1.11 -12.84 -26.68
C CYS A 16 1.29 -11.90 -25.47
N THR A 17 2.20 -12.22 -24.54
CA THR A 17 2.47 -11.41 -23.34
C THR A 17 3.62 -10.43 -23.51
N CYS A 18 4.65 -10.80 -24.29
CA CYS A 18 5.83 -9.97 -24.51
C CYS A 18 5.54 -8.57 -25.09
N PRO A 19 4.52 -8.35 -25.94
CA PRO A 19 4.15 -7.00 -26.39
C PRO A 19 3.73 -6.05 -25.25
N TYR A 20 3.25 -6.59 -24.14
CA TYR A 20 2.79 -5.82 -22.98
C TYR A 20 3.82 -5.80 -21.84
N LEU A 21 4.89 -6.60 -21.96
CA LEU A 21 5.95 -6.69 -20.97
C LEU A 21 7.00 -5.61 -21.22
N GLU A 22 7.21 -4.76 -20.21
CA GLU A 22 8.23 -3.72 -20.22
C GLU A 22 9.55 -4.25 -19.66
N GLU A 23 10.62 -4.17 -20.44
CA GLU A 23 11.95 -4.56 -19.98
C GLU A 23 12.57 -3.42 -19.16
N THR A 24 12.75 -3.67 -17.87
CA THR A 24 13.18 -2.64 -16.92
C THR A 24 13.96 -3.26 -15.75
N ASN A 25 14.69 -2.40 -15.04
CA ASN A 25 15.35 -2.72 -13.77
C ASN A 25 14.54 -2.30 -12.55
N PHE A 26 13.45 -1.56 -12.75
CA PHE A 26 12.68 -0.98 -11.67
C PHE A 26 11.22 -0.77 -12.04
N PHE A 27 10.40 -0.63 -11.02
CA PHE A 27 9.04 -0.15 -11.13
C PHE A 27 8.81 0.94 -10.08
N HIS A 28 7.72 1.69 -10.21
CA HIS A 28 7.41 2.76 -9.27
C HIS A 28 5.93 2.71 -8.89
N SER A 29 5.60 3.28 -7.74
CA SER A 29 4.20 3.52 -7.35
C SER A 29 3.69 4.79 -8.04
N SER A 30 2.56 4.69 -8.74
CA SER A 30 1.89 5.85 -9.35
C SER A 30 1.29 6.81 -8.31
N THR A 31 1.09 6.34 -7.08
CA THR A 31 0.42 7.10 -6.02
C THR A 31 1.38 7.94 -5.19
N ASN A 32 2.61 7.44 -4.98
CA ASN A 32 3.62 8.07 -4.13
C ASN A 32 4.98 8.29 -4.80
N GLY A 33 5.16 7.86 -6.04
CA GLY A 33 6.37 8.07 -6.85
C GLY A 33 7.60 7.27 -6.39
N LYS A 34 7.49 6.41 -5.38
CA LYS A 34 8.64 5.64 -4.88
C LYS A 34 9.04 4.56 -5.89
N LYS A 35 10.35 4.48 -6.16
CA LYS A 35 11.01 3.50 -7.01
C LYS A 35 11.34 2.23 -6.22
N TYR A 36 11.17 1.07 -6.84
CA TYR A 36 11.44 -0.26 -6.30
C TYR A 36 12.14 -1.11 -7.36
N PHE A 37 12.88 -2.13 -6.91
CA PHE A 37 13.60 -3.06 -7.78
C PHE A 37 12.96 -4.45 -7.69
N PRO A 38 12.86 -5.19 -8.82
CA PRO A 38 12.31 -6.55 -8.80
C PRO A 38 13.12 -7.49 -7.92
N GLY A 39 12.42 -8.30 -7.11
CA GLY A 39 12.99 -9.38 -6.32
C GLY A 39 13.10 -10.65 -7.16
N THR A 40 14.29 -10.98 -7.65
CA THR A 40 14.50 -12.13 -8.54
C THR A 40 14.80 -13.44 -7.80
N ASN A 41 15.16 -13.35 -6.51
CA ASN A 41 15.41 -14.49 -5.62
C ASN A 41 16.30 -15.58 -6.25
N GLY A 42 17.48 -15.18 -6.71
CA GLY A 42 18.48 -16.07 -7.31
C GLY A 42 18.41 -16.17 -8.84
N GLU A 43 17.30 -15.80 -9.48
CA GLU A 43 17.22 -15.73 -10.94
C GLU A 43 17.94 -14.48 -11.49
N ASN A 44 18.60 -14.61 -12.65
CA ASN A 44 19.25 -13.47 -13.32
C ASN A 44 18.23 -12.41 -13.78
N PHE A 45 17.08 -12.86 -14.30
CA PHE A 45 16.00 -12.01 -14.76
C PHE A 45 14.66 -12.73 -14.67
N LEU A 46 13.59 -11.95 -14.52
CA LEU A 46 12.21 -12.42 -14.64
C LEU A 46 11.68 -12.11 -16.03
N ASN A 47 10.77 -12.96 -16.52
CA ASN A 47 10.14 -12.79 -17.82
C ASN A 47 8.71 -13.34 -17.81
N CYS A 48 8.07 -13.39 -18.98
CA CYS A 48 6.69 -13.90 -19.10
C CYS A 48 6.56 -15.43 -18.89
N LYS A 49 7.68 -16.17 -18.80
CA LYS A 49 7.71 -17.60 -18.46
C LYS A 49 7.97 -17.83 -16.96
N SER A 50 8.35 -16.81 -16.20
CA SER A 50 8.47 -16.91 -14.74
C SER A 50 7.13 -17.29 -14.11
N GLU A 51 7.20 -18.16 -13.10
CA GLU A 51 6.07 -18.70 -12.33
C GLU A 51 6.31 -18.51 -10.84
N ASN A 52 5.27 -18.74 -10.02
CA ASN A 52 5.28 -18.44 -8.59
C ASN A 52 5.71 -16.98 -8.32
N ILE A 53 5.00 -16.01 -8.90
CA ILE A 53 5.40 -14.61 -8.86
C ILE A 53 4.27 -13.68 -8.40
N ILE A 54 4.68 -12.50 -7.93
CA ILE A 54 3.84 -11.30 -7.86
C ILE A 54 4.12 -10.46 -9.11
N TYR A 55 3.07 -9.95 -9.74
CA TYR A 55 3.17 -9.07 -10.91
C TYR A 55 2.37 -7.78 -10.73
N LEU A 56 2.81 -6.75 -11.45
CA LEU A 56 2.20 -5.45 -11.56
C LEU A 56 1.60 -5.30 -12.96
N MET A 57 0.32 -4.93 -13.04
CA MET A 57 -0.28 -4.37 -14.25
C MET A 57 -0.45 -2.87 -14.07
N ARG A 58 -0.12 -2.08 -15.09
CA ARG A 58 -0.33 -0.62 -15.09
C ARG A 58 -0.92 -0.11 -16.39
N CYS A 59 -1.77 0.92 -16.29
CA CYS A 59 -2.28 1.63 -17.46
C CYS A 59 -1.34 2.78 -17.83
N LYS A 60 -0.87 2.82 -19.08
CA LYS A 60 0.00 3.88 -19.63
C LYS A 60 -0.70 5.25 -19.65
N LEU A 61 -2.03 5.25 -19.82
CA LEU A 61 -2.81 6.47 -20.00
C LEU A 61 -3.04 7.21 -18.68
N CYS A 62 -3.72 6.59 -17.72
CA CYS A 62 -4.08 7.22 -16.44
C CYS A 62 -3.11 6.89 -15.29
N GLY A 63 -2.23 5.91 -15.47
CA GLY A 63 -1.28 5.49 -14.43
C GLY A 63 -1.86 4.58 -13.35
N PHE A 64 -3.12 4.14 -13.44
CA PHE A 64 -3.69 3.18 -12.47
C PHE A 64 -2.90 1.86 -12.46
N GLN A 65 -2.79 1.27 -11.26
CA GLN A 65 -1.99 0.08 -11.00
C GLN A 65 -2.84 -1.03 -10.36
N TYR A 66 -2.50 -2.28 -10.69
CA TYR A 66 -3.05 -3.51 -10.14
C TYR A 66 -1.90 -4.44 -9.76
N ILE A 67 -1.97 -5.03 -8.58
CA ILE A 67 -1.08 -6.13 -8.16
C ILE A 67 -1.86 -7.43 -8.21
N GLY A 68 -1.23 -8.48 -8.73
CA GLY A 68 -1.77 -9.83 -8.64
C GLY A 68 -0.67 -10.85 -8.38
N GLU A 69 -1.08 -12.03 -7.92
CA GLU A 69 -0.21 -13.19 -7.78
C GLU A 69 -0.58 -14.31 -8.76
N THR A 70 0.39 -15.17 -9.05
CA THR A 70 0.14 -16.40 -9.78
C THR A 70 1.14 -17.48 -9.44
N LYS A 71 0.65 -18.72 -9.22
CA LYS A 71 1.51 -19.91 -9.20
C LYS A 71 1.98 -20.30 -10.61
N ASN A 72 1.15 -20.07 -11.62
CA ASN A 72 1.43 -20.45 -13.01
C ASN A 72 2.41 -19.47 -13.66
N ARG A 73 2.89 -19.81 -14.86
CA ARG A 73 3.69 -18.89 -15.67
C ARG A 73 2.92 -17.61 -15.99
N LEU A 74 3.58 -16.46 -15.95
CA LEU A 74 2.98 -15.14 -16.15
C LEU A 74 2.17 -15.03 -17.45
N HIS A 75 2.66 -15.58 -18.55
CA HIS A 75 1.97 -15.51 -19.83
C HIS A 75 0.62 -16.25 -19.83
N ILE A 76 0.50 -17.34 -19.09
CA ILE A 76 -0.77 -18.08 -18.94
C ILE A 76 -1.76 -17.20 -18.18
N ARG A 77 -1.31 -16.62 -17.05
CA ARG A 77 -2.14 -15.73 -16.24
C ARG A 77 -2.59 -14.49 -17.04
N PHE A 78 -1.68 -13.87 -17.76
CA PHE A 78 -1.98 -12.67 -18.54
C PHE A 78 -2.87 -12.97 -19.74
N ASN A 79 -2.71 -14.11 -20.41
CA ASN A 79 -3.65 -14.54 -21.44
C ASN A 79 -5.07 -14.71 -20.89
N SER A 80 -5.23 -15.22 -19.65
CA SER A 80 -6.53 -15.25 -18.97
C SER A 80 -7.11 -13.84 -18.78
N HIS A 81 -6.30 -12.87 -18.32
CA HIS A 81 -6.72 -11.46 -18.23
C HIS A 81 -7.15 -10.90 -19.60
N ARG A 82 -6.33 -11.11 -20.65
CA ARG A 82 -6.63 -10.65 -22.02
C ARG A 82 -7.95 -11.21 -22.53
N ASN A 83 -8.18 -12.51 -22.34
CA ASN A 83 -9.42 -13.16 -22.78
C ASN A 83 -10.63 -12.58 -22.05
N ARG A 84 -10.54 -12.40 -20.73
CA ARG A 84 -11.62 -11.79 -19.92
C ARG A 84 -11.90 -10.33 -20.28
N ILE A 85 -10.85 -9.57 -20.61
CA ILE A 85 -10.98 -8.20 -21.10
C ILE A 85 -11.72 -8.20 -22.44
N LYS A 86 -11.30 -9.05 -23.39
CA LYS A 86 -11.93 -9.15 -24.72
C LYS A 86 -13.37 -9.67 -24.69
N SER A 87 -13.67 -10.65 -23.84
CA SER A 87 -15.00 -11.28 -23.79
C SER A 87 -16.05 -10.42 -23.08
N ASN A 88 -15.64 -9.36 -22.38
CA ASN A 88 -16.52 -8.52 -21.58
C ASN A 88 -17.34 -9.26 -20.50
N THR A 89 -16.92 -10.46 -20.10
CA THR A 89 -17.67 -11.34 -19.17
C THR A 89 -17.27 -11.18 -17.70
N SER A 90 -16.26 -10.37 -17.40
CA SER A 90 -15.71 -10.29 -16.04
C SER A 90 -16.08 -9.01 -15.32
N GLY A 91 -16.68 -9.15 -14.13
CA GLY A 91 -16.98 -8.03 -13.24
C GLY A 91 -15.79 -7.43 -12.47
N GLN A 92 -14.56 -7.93 -12.65
CA GLN A 92 -13.40 -7.41 -11.92
C GLN A 92 -13.02 -6.00 -12.41
N LEU A 93 -12.72 -5.10 -11.48
CA LEU A 93 -12.42 -3.69 -11.77
C LEU A 93 -11.25 -3.52 -12.76
N VAL A 94 -10.20 -4.33 -12.64
CA VAL A 94 -9.06 -4.30 -13.57
C VAL A 94 -9.48 -4.65 -15.00
N HIS A 95 -10.46 -5.54 -15.19
CA HIS A 95 -10.95 -5.88 -16.53
C HIS A 95 -11.85 -4.78 -17.08
N LYS A 96 -12.79 -4.28 -16.29
CA LYS A 96 -13.65 -3.14 -16.65
C LYS A 96 -12.84 -1.94 -17.11
N HIS A 97 -11.80 -1.60 -16.35
CA HIS A 97 -10.91 -0.51 -16.70
C HIS A 97 -10.28 -0.66 -18.10
N PHE A 98 -9.80 -1.85 -18.48
CA PHE A 98 -9.22 -2.08 -19.81
C PHE A 98 -10.24 -2.42 -20.90
N GLN A 99 -11.52 -2.54 -20.55
CA GLN A 99 -12.65 -2.63 -21.49
C GLN A 99 -13.15 -1.24 -21.92
N GLU A 100 -12.94 -0.22 -21.08
CA GLU A 100 -13.25 1.17 -21.42
C GLU A 100 -12.47 1.63 -22.67
N ASN A 101 -13.16 2.31 -23.58
CA ASN A 101 -12.66 2.66 -24.92
C ASN A 101 -11.33 3.44 -24.89
N CYS A 102 -11.12 4.32 -23.89
CA CYS A 102 -9.90 5.11 -23.79
C CYS A 102 -8.70 4.32 -23.23
N HIS A 103 -8.93 3.25 -22.48
CA HIS A 103 -7.86 2.53 -21.79
C HIS A 103 -7.39 1.33 -22.60
N GLY A 104 -8.25 0.35 -22.92
CA GLY A 104 -7.91 -0.75 -23.83
C GLY A 104 -6.66 -1.58 -23.47
N LEU A 105 -6.46 -2.71 -24.14
CA LEU A 105 -5.24 -3.51 -23.92
C LEU A 105 -3.97 -2.77 -24.39
N ALA A 106 -4.04 -1.88 -25.37
CA ALA A 106 -2.88 -1.15 -25.90
C ALA A 106 -2.15 -0.30 -24.84
N ASN A 107 -2.90 0.21 -23.85
CA ASN A 107 -2.32 0.93 -22.72
C ASN A 107 -1.95 0.04 -21.54
N CYS A 108 -2.11 -1.29 -21.63
CA CYS A 108 -1.69 -2.20 -20.56
C CYS A 108 -0.17 -2.45 -20.62
N ILE A 109 0.46 -2.39 -19.46
CA ILE A 109 1.83 -2.89 -19.21
C ILE A 109 1.75 -3.95 -18.11
N ILE A 110 2.49 -5.04 -18.26
CA ILE A 110 2.65 -6.06 -17.23
C ILE A 110 4.12 -6.26 -16.88
N VAL A 111 4.42 -6.38 -15.59
CA VAL A 111 5.77 -6.50 -15.07
C VAL A 111 5.81 -7.54 -13.95
N PRO A 112 6.61 -8.62 -14.04
CA PRO A 112 6.90 -9.46 -12.88
C PRO A 112 7.76 -8.67 -11.89
N ILE A 113 7.31 -8.54 -10.64
CA ILE A 113 7.96 -7.68 -9.64
C ILE A 113 8.65 -8.46 -8.52
N GLU A 114 8.20 -9.69 -8.24
CA GLU A 114 8.82 -10.53 -7.21
C GLU A 114 8.61 -12.00 -7.53
N LYS A 115 9.69 -12.77 -7.53
CA LYS A 115 9.68 -14.23 -7.55
C LYS A 115 9.47 -14.73 -6.12
N ILE A 116 8.60 -15.71 -5.93
CA ILE A 116 8.40 -16.34 -4.63
C ILE A 116 9.11 -17.68 -4.63
N VAL A 117 9.96 -17.88 -3.64
CA VAL A 117 10.68 -19.12 -3.34
C VAL A 117 10.51 -19.41 -1.84
N LEU A 118 10.63 -20.67 -1.46
CA LEU A 118 10.77 -21.03 -0.06
C LEU A 118 12.19 -20.72 0.40
N SER A 119 12.37 -20.41 1.68
CA SER A 119 13.71 -20.33 2.25
C SER A 119 14.32 -21.73 2.38
N GLU A 120 15.65 -21.84 2.36
CA GLU A 120 16.33 -23.12 2.56
C GLU A 120 15.96 -23.79 3.89
N SER A 121 15.67 -22.99 4.93
CA SER A 121 15.17 -23.50 6.21
C SER A 121 13.76 -24.06 6.11
N ASP A 122 12.87 -23.39 5.37
CA ASP A 122 11.49 -23.84 5.19
C ASP A 122 11.43 -25.12 4.35
N GLU A 123 12.27 -25.25 3.34
CA GLU A 123 12.35 -26.46 2.50
C GLU A 123 12.74 -27.72 3.27
N ARG A 124 13.54 -27.58 4.34
CA ARG A 124 13.96 -28.69 5.20
C ARG A 124 12.89 -29.10 6.20
N ILE A 125 11.97 -28.20 6.56
CA ILE A 125 10.90 -28.47 7.53
C ILE A 125 9.74 -29.22 6.87
N PHE A 126 9.38 -28.85 5.64
CA PHE A 126 8.23 -29.44 4.95
C PHE A 126 8.62 -30.73 4.23
N THR A 127 8.14 -31.86 4.73
CA THR A 127 8.44 -33.19 4.19
C THR A 127 7.52 -33.59 3.04
N SER A 128 6.31 -33.03 2.96
CA SER A 128 5.35 -33.32 1.89
C SER A 128 5.19 -32.18 0.87
N GLU A 129 4.91 -32.54 -0.39
CA GLU A 129 4.65 -31.58 -1.48
C GLU A 129 3.40 -30.71 -1.22
N VAL A 130 2.43 -31.27 -0.50
CA VAL A 130 1.19 -30.58 -0.13
C VAL A 130 1.47 -29.45 0.86
N GLU A 131 2.34 -29.69 1.84
CA GLU A 131 2.74 -28.66 2.83
C GLU A 131 3.54 -27.55 2.17
N LYS A 132 4.48 -27.90 1.29
CA LYS A 132 5.26 -26.92 0.51
C LYS A 132 4.34 -26.02 -0.32
N THR A 133 3.37 -26.61 -1.01
CA THR A 133 2.40 -25.85 -1.82
C THR A 133 1.59 -24.88 -0.96
N LYS A 134 1.07 -25.33 0.20
CA LYS A 134 0.31 -24.48 1.13
C LYS A 134 1.16 -23.35 1.71
N ALA A 135 2.41 -23.63 2.08
CA ALA A 135 3.35 -22.63 2.57
C ALA A 135 3.65 -21.58 1.49
N MET A 136 3.92 -22.01 0.26
CA MET A 136 4.12 -21.10 -0.88
C MET A 136 2.89 -20.24 -1.18
N ASP A 137 1.69 -20.82 -1.13
CA ASP A 137 0.44 -20.08 -1.31
C ASP A 137 0.26 -19.00 -0.24
N LYS A 138 0.56 -19.33 1.02
CA LYS A 138 0.53 -18.38 2.13
C LYS A 138 1.53 -17.24 1.92
N ILE A 139 2.77 -17.55 1.55
CA ILE A 139 3.79 -16.52 1.28
C ILE A 139 3.36 -15.64 0.10
N ARG A 140 2.92 -16.23 -1.02
CA ARG A 140 2.40 -15.45 -2.17
C ARG A 140 1.28 -14.51 -1.76
N PHE A 141 0.33 -15.00 -0.95
CA PHE A 141 -0.77 -14.21 -0.45
C PHE A 141 -0.29 -13.02 0.41
N GLU A 142 0.62 -13.25 1.35
CA GLU A 142 1.18 -12.20 2.20
C GLU A 142 1.98 -11.17 1.39
N ARG A 143 2.73 -11.62 0.38
CA ARG A 143 3.50 -10.75 -0.53
C ARG A 143 2.60 -9.95 -1.47
N GLU A 144 1.54 -10.55 -2.00
CA GLU A 144 0.51 -9.83 -2.77
C GLU A 144 -0.08 -8.70 -1.93
N LYS A 145 -0.51 -8.99 -0.69
CA LYS A 145 -1.04 -8.00 0.25
C LYS A 145 -0.03 -6.91 0.58
N PHE A 146 1.24 -7.29 0.80
CA PHE A 146 2.33 -6.35 1.03
C PHE A 146 2.50 -5.37 -0.14
N TRP A 147 2.51 -5.86 -1.38
CA TRP A 147 2.69 -5.00 -2.56
C TRP A 147 1.47 -4.14 -2.86
N ILE A 148 0.25 -4.65 -2.66
CA ILE A 148 -0.98 -3.85 -2.75
C ILE A 148 -0.91 -2.65 -1.80
N SER A 149 -0.49 -2.89 -0.55
CA SER A 149 -0.31 -1.83 0.45
C SER A 149 0.84 -0.88 0.08
N THR A 150 1.98 -1.43 -0.33
CA THR A 150 3.20 -0.68 -0.59
C THR A 150 3.08 0.26 -1.78
N LEU A 151 2.44 -0.19 -2.87
CA LEU A 151 2.20 0.61 -4.07
C LEU A 151 0.88 1.38 -4.00
N GLN A 152 0.00 1.03 -3.05
CA GLN A 152 -1.33 1.59 -2.83
C GLN A 152 -2.25 1.35 -4.05
N THR A 153 -2.29 0.10 -4.51
CA THR A 153 -3.11 -0.30 -5.66
C THR A 153 -4.53 -0.69 -5.27
N ALA A 154 -4.86 -0.69 -3.98
CA ALA A 154 -6.23 -0.86 -3.50
C ALA A 154 -7.14 0.24 -4.05
N TYR A 155 -8.35 -0.13 -4.43
CA TYR A 155 -9.40 0.83 -4.78
C TYR A 155 -9.68 1.78 -3.58
N PRO A 156 -9.85 3.09 -3.79
CA PRO A 156 -9.98 3.82 -5.05
C PRO A 156 -8.67 4.37 -5.66
N PHE A 157 -7.51 4.13 -5.03
CA PHE A 157 -6.22 4.59 -5.56
C PHE A 157 -5.68 3.74 -6.72
N GLY A 158 -6.07 2.47 -6.79
CA GLY A 158 -5.72 1.57 -7.89
C GLY A 158 -6.89 0.67 -8.29
N LEU A 159 -6.56 -0.49 -8.86
CA LEU A 159 -7.53 -1.41 -9.47
C LEU A 159 -7.77 -2.69 -8.65
N ASN A 160 -7.12 -2.85 -7.49
CA ASN A 160 -7.38 -3.95 -6.57
C ASN A 160 -8.65 -3.67 -5.76
N CYS A 161 -9.79 -4.21 -6.18
CA CYS A 161 -11.05 -4.13 -5.45
C CYS A 161 -11.27 -5.27 -4.46
N ARG A 162 -10.54 -6.38 -4.56
CA ARG A 162 -10.60 -7.49 -3.59
C ARG A 162 -9.20 -7.75 -3.08
N VAL A 163 -9.01 -7.67 -1.76
CA VAL A 163 -7.76 -8.12 -1.12
C VAL A 163 -8.13 -9.28 -0.22
N LYS A 164 -7.57 -10.45 -0.54
CA LYS A 164 -7.75 -11.68 0.24
C LYS A 164 -7.47 -11.38 1.74
N GLY A 165 -8.28 -11.94 2.63
CA GLY A 165 -8.19 -11.73 4.08
C GLY A 165 -8.60 -10.33 4.59
N VAL A 166 -8.92 -9.38 3.70
CA VAL A 166 -9.55 -8.09 4.08
C VAL A 166 -10.99 -8.03 3.59
N GLY A 167 -11.26 -8.57 2.40
CA GLY A 167 -12.57 -8.58 1.76
C GLY A 167 -12.63 -7.71 0.51
N ASP A 168 -13.85 -7.40 0.10
CA ASP A 168 -14.14 -6.50 -1.02
C ASP A 168 -13.97 -5.05 -0.54
N PHE A 169 -13.10 -4.29 -1.20
CA PHE A 169 -12.97 -2.84 -1.03
C PHE A 169 -14.16 -2.19 -1.69
N ASN A 170 -15.24 -2.12 -0.93
CA ASN A 170 -16.35 -1.25 -1.25
C ASN A 170 -16.28 -0.04 -0.31
N PRO A 171 -15.92 1.16 -0.80
CA PRO A 171 -15.91 2.37 0.00
C PRO A 171 -17.25 2.67 0.68
N SER A 172 -18.36 2.18 0.12
CA SER A 172 -19.68 2.29 0.74
C SER A 172 -19.81 1.54 2.08
N GLN A 173 -18.92 0.56 2.35
CA GLN A 173 -18.92 -0.22 3.59
C GLN A 173 -18.02 0.38 4.69
N GLY A 174 -17.35 1.50 4.45
CA GLY A 174 -16.61 2.23 5.50
C GLY A 174 -15.27 1.61 5.94
N VAL A 175 -14.88 0.45 5.39
CA VAL A 175 -13.63 -0.25 5.78
C VAL A 175 -12.45 0.28 4.94
N PHE A 176 -11.82 1.34 5.43
CA PHE A 176 -10.61 1.90 4.82
C PHE A 176 -9.37 1.48 5.61
N GLN A 177 -8.71 0.40 5.20
CA GLN A 177 -7.38 0.10 5.75
C GLN A 177 -6.42 1.22 5.34
N HIS A 178 -5.67 1.75 6.31
CA HIS A 178 -4.59 2.69 6.03
C HIS A 178 -3.47 1.94 5.30
N PHE A 179 -3.53 1.87 3.97
CA PHE A 179 -2.50 1.26 3.10
C PHE A 179 -1.24 2.12 3.01
N GLY A 180 -0.78 2.59 4.16
CA GLY A 180 0.37 3.46 4.26
C GLY A 180 0.12 4.88 3.78
N GLY A 181 1.19 5.63 3.97
CA GLY A 181 1.27 7.08 3.94
C GLY A 181 2.47 7.37 4.82
N ARG A 182 3.48 8.07 4.28
CA ARG A 182 4.69 8.33 5.08
C ARG A 182 4.26 8.98 6.39
N ARG A 183 4.75 8.46 7.53
CA ARG A 183 4.78 9.24 8.77
C ARG A 183 5.35 10.60 8.39
N ARG A 184 4.57 11.66 8.62
CA ARG A 184 4.97 13.02 8.28
C ARG A 184 6.35 13.24 8.89
N ARG A 185 7.38 13.39 8.04
CA ARG A 185 8.75 13.66 8.52
C ARG A 185 8.65 14.80 9.54
N LYS A 186 9.19 14.60 10.75
CA LYS A 186 9.27 15.67 11.76
C LYS A 186 9.94 16.86 11.07
N ARG A 187 9.15 17.89 10.77
CA ARG A 187 9.67 19.10 10.12
C ARG A 187 10.61 19.75 11.12
N LYS A 188 11.89 19.93 10.77
CA LYS A 188 12.74 20.86 11.50
C LYS A 188 12.05 22.23 11.44
N HIS A 189 11.92 22.92 12.58
CA HIS A 189 11.31 24.24 12.66
C HIS A 189 12.13 25.25 11.84
N LYS A 190 11.85 25.37 10.54
CA LYS A 190 12.33 26.50 9.74
C LYS A 190 11.34 27.66 9.85
N LYS A 191 11.85 28.89 9.72
CA LYS A 191 11.07 30.14 9.72
C LYS A 191 9.86 29.98 8.79
N ARG A 192 8.64 30.19 9.33
CA ARG A 192 7.39 30.11 8.57
C ARG A 192 7.44 31.18 7.47
N LYS A 193 7.20 30.79 6.21
CA LYS A 193 6.96 31.77 5.14
C LYS A 193 5.81 32.71 5.55
N PRO A 194 5.87 34.01 5.19
CA PRO A 194 4.83 34.97 5.53
C PRO A 194 3.47 34.53 4.99
N LYS A 195 2.40 34.78 5.77
CA LYS A 195 1.01 34.33 5.49
C LYS A 195 0.52 34.74 4.09
N ARG A 196 1.02 35.85 3.54
CA ARG A 196 0.59 36.47 2.27
C ARG A 196 0.92 35.67 1.00
N LEU A 197 1.81 34.67 1.08
CA LEU A 197 2.20 33.82 -0.07
C LEU A 197 1.50 32.45 -0.09
N ARG A 198 0.47 32.24 0.73
CA ARG A 198 -0.33 31.02 0.64
C ARG A 198 -1.35 31.21 -0.46
N THR A 199 -1.15 30.55 -1.60
CA THR A 199 -2.19 30.36 -2.60
C THR A 199 -3.45 29.85 -1.90
N LYS A 200 -4.54 30.62 -1.99
CA LYS A 200 -5.86 30.18 -1.57
C LYS A 200 -6.29 29.12 -2.59
N HIS A 201 -6.08 27.85 -2.26
CA HIS A 201 -6.61 26.77 -3.08
C HIS A 201 -8.13 26.81 -2.98
N ASP A 202 -8.80 26.77 -4.12
CA ASP A 202 -10.23 26.51 -4.16
C ASP A 202 -10.46 25.04 -3.76
N PHE A 203 -11.41 24.84 -2.84
CA PHE A 203 -11.83 23.54 -2.33
C PHE A 203 -13.31 23.27 -2.62
N SER A 204 -13.93 24.07 -3.49
CA SER A 204 -15.31 23.87 -3.94
C SER A 204 -15.48 22.50 -4.61
N LEU A 205 -16.69 21.95 -4.53
CA LEU A 205 -17.03 20.70 -5.21
C LEU A 205 -16.88 20.84 -6.73
N ASP A 206 -17.25 22.00 -7.28
CA ASP A 206 -17.13 22.30 -8.70
C ASP A 206 -15.67 22.24 -9.16
N PHE A 207 -14.74 22.85 -8.41
CA PHE A 207 -13.32 22.75 -8.69
C PHE A 207 -12.82 21.30 -8.72
N VAL A 208 -13.29 20.48 -7.77
CA VAL A 208 -12.92 19.07 -7.66
C VAL A 208 -13.45 18.26 -8.85
N ILE A 209 -14.69 18.52 -9.29
CA ILE A 209 -15.31 17.91 -10.46
C ILE A 209 -14.58 18.32 -11.75
N ASP A 210 -14.28 19.59 -11.92
CA ASP A 210 -13.57 20.08 -13.11
C ASP A 210 -12.15 19.53 -13.18
N LYS A 211 -11.45 19.44 -12.05
CA LYS A 211 -10.14 18.76 -11.99
C LYS A 211 -10.24 17.28 -12.28
N HIS A 212 -11.34 16.62 -11.95
CA HIS A 212 -11.55 15.22 -12.32
C HIS A 212 -11.67 15.09 -13.84
N ARG A 213 -12.52 15.92 -14.48
CA ARG A 213 -12.68 15.95 -15.94
C ARG A 213 -11.36 16.22 -16.65
N GLU A 214 -10.55 17.13 -16.13
CA GLU A 214 -9.25 17.49 -16.71
C GLU A 214 -8.22 16.36 -16.63
N LEU A 215 -8.24 15.56 -15.56
CA LEU A 215 -7.17 14.64 -15.20
C LEU A 215 -7.52 13.14 -15.32
N ALA A 216 -8.79 12.74 -15.45
CA ALA A 216 -9.22 11.33 -15.36
C ALA A 216 -8.41 10.36 -16.23
N ASN A 217 -7.99 10.82 -17.42
CA ASN A 217 -7.22 10.07 -18.41
C ASN A 217 -5.75 10.49 -18.50
N LYS A 218 -5.21 11.16 -17.48
CA LYS A 218 -3.83 11.65 -17.47
C LYS A 218 -3.00 10.96 -16.39
N PRO A 219 -1.69 10.75 -16.64
CA PRO A 219 -0.79 10.30 -15.58
C PRO A 219 -0.78 11.36 -14.48
N GLY A 220 -0.91 10.93 -13.22
CA GLY A 220 -0.86 11.83 -12.07
C GLY A 220 -2.23 12.18 -11.45
N TYR A 221 -3.35 11.73 -12.04
CA TYR A 221 -4.69 11.85 -11.46
C TYR A 221 -4.70 11.49 -9.96
N ILE A 222 -4.22 10.29 -9.62
CA ILE A 222 -4.21 9.81 -8.23
C ILE A 222 -3.25 10.58 -7.35
N HIS A 223 -2.08 10.94 -7.84
CA HIS A 223 -1.12 11.73 -7.07
C HIS A 223 -1.69 13.11 -6.72
N PHE A 224 -2.35 13.76 -7.69
CA PHE A 224 -3.03 15.03 -7.50
C PHE A 224 -4.14 14.92 -6.46
N PHE A 225 -5.15 14.06 -6.69
CA PHE A 225 -6.31 13.97 -5.80
C PHE A 225 -5.93 13.56 -4.39
N LYS A 226 -4.98 12.62 -4.25
CA LYS A 226 -4.46 12.27 -2.93
C LYS A 226 -3.78 13.46 -2.27
N THR A 227 -2.86 14.16 -2.94
CA THR A 227 -2.15 15.29 -2.34
C THR A 227 -3.10 16.44 -2.00
N PHE A 228 -4.02 16.75 -2.91
CA PHE A 228 -5.06 17.77 -2.76
C PHE A 228 -5.97 17.44 -1.57
N LEU A 229 -6.63 16.28 -1.57
CA LEU A 229 -7.58 15.89 -0.52
C LEU A 229 -6.94 15.74 0.86
N TYR A 230 -5.64 15.37 0.95
CA TYR A 230 -4.91 15.40 2.23
C TYR A 230 -4.49 16.81 2.68
N SER A 231 -4.48 17.78 1.77
CA SER A 231 -4.16 19.19 2.05
C SER A 231 -5.38 20.02 2.47
N VAL A 232 -6.60 19.60 2.10
CA VAL A 232 -7.86 20.29 2.43
C VAL A 232 -8.00 20.45 3.95
N PRO A 233 -8.38 21.63 4.48
CA PRO A 233 -8.74 21.81 5.88
C PRO A 233 -9.88 20.88 6.32
N ARG A 234 -10.00 20.58 7.63
CA ARG A 234 -11.02 19.64 8.12
C ARG A 234 -12.45 20.13 7.86
N VAL A 235 -12.69 21.42 8.02
CA VAL A 235 -14.00 22.05 7.79
C VAL A 235 -14.38 21.93 6.30
N ASP A 236 -13.50 22.34 5.39
CA ASP A 236 -13.74 22.23 3.95
C ASP A 236 -13.89 20.78 3.49
N LEU A 237 -13.17 19.83 4.10
CA LEU A 237 -13.32 18.40 3.81
C LEU A 237 -14.69 17.86 4.24
N GLN A 238 -15.25 18.36 5.34
CA GLN A 238 -16.61 18.03 5.79
C GLN A 238 -17.65 18.59 4.83
N ILE A 239 -17.46 19.83 4.36
CA ILE A 239 -18.32 20.46 3.34
C ILE A 239 -18.27 19.66 2.04
N LEU A 240 -17.08 19.24 1.58
CA LEU A 240 -16.92 18.39 0.40
C LEU A 240 -17.63 17.04 0.55
N LEU A 241 -17.51 16.39 1.72
CA LEU A 241 -18.20 15.13 1.99
C LEU A 241 -19.71 15.29 1.89
N GLN A 242 -20.26 16.31 2.55
CA GLN A 242 -21.70 16.61 2.54
C GLN A 242 -22.18 16.99 1.12
N GLY A 243 -21.38 17.75 0.38
CA GLY A 243 -21.68 18.11 -1.02
C GLY A 243 -21.76 16.90 -1.93
N VAL A 244 -20.90 15.89 -1.75
CA VAL A 244 -20.92 14.65 -2.55
C VAL A 244 -22.08 13.72 -2.16
N GLU A 245 -22.52 13.76 -0.90
CA GLU A 245 -23.63 12.94 -0.41
C GLU A 245 -24.99 13.52 -0.79
N ASN A 246 -25.10 14.85 -0.80
CA ASN A 246 -26.35 15.58 -1.08
C ASN A 246 -26.46 16.09 -2.52
N SER A 247 -25.46 15.83 -3.39
CA SER A 247 -25.51 16.32 -4.76
C SER A 247 -26.68 15.68 -5.52
N PRO A 248 -27.53 16.48 -6.18
CA PRO A 248 -28.59 15.95 -7.06
C PRO A 248 -28.03 15.44 -8.39
N PHE A 249 -26.77 15.75 -8.71
CA PHE A 249 -26.12 15.35 -9.96
C PHE A 249 -25.30 14.08 -9.79
N GLU A 250 -25.18 13.29 -10.87
CA GLU A 250 -24.33 12.12 -10.90
C GLU A 250 -22.85 12.54 -10.91
N ILE A 251 -22.18 12.35 -9.76
CA ILE A 251 -20.74 12.53 -9.61
C ILE A 251 -20.05 11.20 -9.90
N ASP A 252 -18.90 11.24 -10.57
CA ASP A 252 -18.06 10.06 -10.80
C ASP A 252 -17.87 9.24 -9.52
N VAL A 253 -18.16 7.94 -9.61
CA VAL A 253 -18.20 7.02 -8.47
C VAL A 253 -16.83 6.95 -7.79
N ARG A 254 -15.73 6.94 -8.56
CA ARG A 254 -14.38 6.85 -8.00
C ARG A 254 -13.98 8.14 -7.29
N LEU A 255 -14.36 9.29 -7.83
CA LEU A 255 -14.14 10.59 -7.18
C LEU A 255 -14.88 10.67 -5.84
N LYS A 256 -16.16 10.27 -5.82
CA LYS A 256 -16.97 10.16 -4.60
C LYS A 256 -16.30 9.27 -3.56
N ASP A 257 -15.83 8.11 -3.98
CA ASP A 257 -15.16 7.15 -3.10
C ASP A 257 -13.80 7.65 -2.57
N LEU A 258 -13.03 8.39 -3.37
CA LEU A 258 -11.79 9.03 -2.93
C LEU A 258 -12.05 10.05 -1.81
N ILE A 259 -13.08 10.88 -1.97
CA ILE A 259 -13.46 11.89 -0.98
C ILE A 259 -13.93 11.21 0.30
N LYS A 260 -14.84 10.23 0.19
CA LYS A 260 -15.33 9.44 1.34
C LYS A 260 -14.20 8.74 2.10
N MET A 261 -13.30 8.07 1.39
CA MET A 261 -12.15 7.42 2.01
C MET A 261 -11.29 8.41 2.81
N ILE A 262 -10.92 9.55 2.19
CA ILE A 262 -10.01 10.50 2.84
C ILE A 262 -10.71 11.24 3.98
N ALA A 263 -12.00 11.56 3.84
CA ALA A 263 -12.82 12.08 4.92
C ALA A 263 -12.85 11.10 6.10
N ASN A 264 -13.11 9.82 5.85
CA ASN A 264 -13.09 8.79 6.89
C ASN A 264 -11.75 8.70 7.61
N LEU A 265 -10.64 8.67 6.87
CA LEU A 265 -9.30 8.59 7.47
C LEU A 265 -8.90 9.86 8.27
N ARG A 266 -9.43 11.03 7.93
CA ARG A 266 -8.97 12.32 8.48
C ARG A 266 -9.89 12.93 9.53
N LEU A 267 -11.20 12.69 9.41
CA LEU A 267 -12.24 13.18 10.31
C LEU A 267 -12.56 12.15 11.39
N PHE A 268 -12.69 10.88 10.99
CA PHE A 268 -13.07 9.77 11.88
C PHE A 268 -11.85 8.89 12.13
N ARG A 269 -10.91 9.38 12.94
CA ARG A 269 -9.83 8.49 13.42
C ARG A 269 -10.48 7.39 14.27
N PRO A 270 -10.28 6.10 13.95
CA PRO A 270 -10.68 5.07 14.88
C PRO A 270 -9.97 5.36 16.20
N VAL A 271 -10.70 5.26 17.32
CA VAL A 271 -10.08 5.29 18.63
C VAL A 271 -9.05 4.18 18.62
N GLU A 272 -7.77 4.54 18.62
CA GLU A 272 -6.71 3.58 18.92
C GLU A 272 -6.97 3.20 20.38
N ILE A 273 -7.71 2.10 20.59
CA ILE A 273 -7.61 1.34 21.82
C ILE A 273 -6.19 0.81 21.77
N ASN A 274 -5.24 1.65 22.17
CA ASN A 274 -3.93 1.17 22.55
C ASN A 274 -4.26 0.01 23.49
N LYS A 275 -3.82 -1.21 23.15
CA LYS A 275 -3.57 -2.17 24.22
C LYS A 275 -2.83 -1.35 25.25
N SER A 276 -3.41 -1.16 26.44
CA SER A 276 -2.64 -0.54 27.51
C SER A 276 -1.35 -1.34 27.51
N ASN A 277 -0.22 -0.67 27.30
CA ASN A 277 1.01 -1.29 27.73
C ASN A 277 0.79 -1.38 29.23
N ASP A 278 0.38 -2.57 29.69
CA ASP A 278 0.14 -2.93 31.07
C ASP A 278 1.52 -2.99 31.72
N ARG A 279 2.16 -1.81 31.79
CA ARG A 279 3.44 -1.63 32.43
C ARG A 279 3.13 -1.51 33.89
N ASP A 280 3.68 -2.43 34.67
CA ASP A 280 3.54 -2.41 36.11
C ASP A 280 4.06 -1.09 36.68
N PHE A 281 3.25 -0.46 37.53
CA PHE A 281 3.64 0.71 38.30
C PHE A 281 4.18 0.26 39.65
N TYR A 282 5.39 0.69 39.98
CA TYR A 282 5.96 0.47 41.29
C TYR A 282 5.97 1.80 42.06
N HIS A 283 5.15 1.88 43.10
CA HIS A 283 5.03 3.09 43.92
C HIS A 283 6.05 3.05 45.06
N LEU A 284 6.98 4.00 45.06
CA LEU A 284 7.93 4.25 46.14
C LEU A 284 7.43 5.40 47.01
N ASN A 285 7.49 5.24 48.34
CA ASN A 285 7.18 6.34 49.24
C ASN A 285 8.24 7.45 49.09
N PHE A 286 7.81 8.67 48.82
CA PHE A 286 8.70 9.81 48.71
C PHE A 286 9.15 10.27 50.10
N ARG A 287 10.39 9.97 50.47
CA ARG A 287 10.98 10.43 51.74
C ARG A 287 11.56 11.84 51.62
N ASP A 288 12.39 12.06 50.62
CA ASP A 288 13.10 13.30 50.37
C ASP A 288 13.66 13.36 48.93
N LYS A 289 14.11 14.54 48.50
CA LYS A 289 14.65 14.78 47.14
C LYS A 289 15.94 14.00 46.83
N GLY A 290 16.63 13.46 47.84
CA GLY A 290 17.78 12.58 47.65
C GLY A 290 17.45 11.35 46.80
N LEU A 291 16.22 10.83 46.91
CA LEU A 291 15.75 9.68 46.13
C LEU A 291 15.71 9.95 44.62
N ASP A 292 15.44 11.19 44.20
CA ASP A 292 15.45 11.56 42.79
C ASP A 292 16.85 11.49 42.19
N PHE A 293 17.89 11.80 42.98
CA PHE A 293 19.29 11.74 42.53
C PHE A 293 19.77 10.31 42.28
N ILE A 294 19.17 9.32 42.93
CA ILE A 294 19.49 7.89 42.70
C ILE A 294 18.99 7.45 41.31
N ASN A 295 17.93 8.10 40.79
CA ASN A 295 17.33 7.81 39.49
C ASN A 295 17.10 6.30 39.26
N ILE A 296 16.34 5.70 40.15
CA ILE A 296 16.00 4.26 40.16
C ILE A 296 15.45 3.82 38.79
N SER A 297 14.70 4.69 38.12
CA SER A 297 14.14 4.44 36.79
C SER A 297 15.19 4.23 35.69
N ALA A 298 16.37 4.86 35.81
CA ALA A 298 17.49 4.70 34.89
C ALA A 298 18.31 3.46 35.24
N ILE A 299 18.48 3.16 36.54
CA ILE A 299 19.16 1.97 37.02
C ILE A 299 18.46 0.70 36.50
N LEU A 300 17.14 0.61 36.65
CA LEU A 300 16.36 -0.55 36.21
C LEU A 300 16.36 -0.74 34.68
N ARG A 301 16.62 0.32 33.91
CA ARG A 301 16.75 0.27 32.44
C ARG A 301 18.17 -0.01 31.97
N ASN A 302 19.14 -0.12 32.87
CA ASN A 302 20.53 -0.39 32.51
C ASN A 302 20.63 -1.81 31.92
N LYS A 303 21.34 -1.95 30.79
CA LYS A 303 21.54 -3.23 30.11
C LYS A 303 22.19 -4.28 31.00
N GLU A 304 23.11 -3.87 31.88
CA GLU A 304 23.77 -4.79 32.81
C GLU A 304 22.76 -5.40 33.79
N VAL A 305 21.82 -4.58 34.28
CA VAL A 305 20.75 -5.01 35.18
C VAL A 305 19.75 -5.91 34.44
N MET A 306 19.34 -5.51 33.24
CA MET A 306 18.42 -6.27 32.40
C MET A 306 18.96 -7.65 32.01
N ASN A 307 20.27 -7.75 31.74
CA ASN A 307 20.94 -9.01 31.40
C ASN A 307 21.05 -9.98 32.58
N LYS A 308 20.84 -9.50 33.81
CA LYS A 308 20.79 -10.34 35.02
C LYS A 308 19.39 -10.87 35.31
N ILE A 309 18.36 -10.41 34.60
CA ILE A 309 16.99 -10.91 34.76
C ILE A 309 16.93 -12.37 34.27
N PRO A 310 16.51 -13.32 35.12
CA PRO A 310 16.45 -14.72 34.74
C PRO A 310 15.56 -14.99 33.52
N ILE A 311 15.94 -15.99 32.73
CA ILE A 311 15.34 -16.23 31.41
C ILE A 311 13.87 -16.70 31.52
N TYR A 312 13.50 -17.30 32.65
CA TYR A 312 12.16 -17.82 32.93
C TYR A 312 11.11 -16.76 33.27
N PHE A 313 11.50 -15.48 33.45
CA PHE A 313 10.51 -14.40 33.57
C PHE A 313 9.90 -14.08 32.22
N ASN A 314 8.56 -14.13 32.14
CA ASN A 314 7.80 -13.81 30.92
C ASN A 314 7.85 -12.31 30.60
N ASP A 315 7.79 -11.45 31.63
CA ASP A 315 8.00 -10.02 31.49
C ASP A 315 9.39 -9.64 32.00
N LYS A 316 10.13 -8.95 31.13
CA LYS A 316 11.47 -8.44 31.43
C LYS A 316 11.51 -6.91 31.29
N GLU A 317 10.40 -6.26 30.96
CA GLU A 317 10.35 -4.80 30.88
C GLU A 317 10.40 -4.21 32.30
N PRO A 318 11.22 -3.18 32.54
CA PRO A 318 11.30 -2.55 33.85
C PRO A 318 10.01 -1.77 34.16
N PRO A 319 9.53 -1.80 35.41
CA PRO A 319 8.30 -1.11 35.80
C PRO A 319 8.46 0.41 35.73
N ILE A 320 7.33 1.10 35.70
CA ILE A 320 7.29 2.55 35.85
C ILE A 320 7.38 2.87 37.33
N ILE A 321 8.47 3.51 37.74
CA ILE A 321 8.61 4.02 39.11
C ILE A 321 7.77 5.28 39.27
N GLY A 322 6.79 5.24 40.16
CA GLY A 322 6.05 6.40 40.63
C GLY A 322 6.43 6.68 42.08
N TYR A 323 6.50 7.94 42.47
CA TYR A 323 6.66 8.31 43.88
C TYR A 323 5.28 8.67 44.45
N LYS A 324 4.95 8.12 45.61
CA LYS A 324 3.69 8.37 46.33
C LYS A 324 3.95 9.15 47.61
#